data_AF-A0A2P8HFF6-F1
#
_entry.id   AF-A0A2P8HFF6-F1
#
_cell.length_a   1.000
_cell.length_b   1.000
_cell.length_c   1.000
_cell.angle_alpha   90.00
_cell.angle_beta   90.00
_cell.angle_gamma   90.00
#
_symmetry.space_group_name_H-M   'P 1'
#
loop_
_entity.id
_entity.type
_entity.pdbx_description
1 polymer ?
#
loop_
_entity_poly.entity_id
_entity_poly.type
_entity_poly.pdbx_seq_one_letter_code
_entity_poly.pdbx_strand_id
1 'polypeptide(L)'
;MNFLCENLNQAETLLKKIDKNGIPRSEPFAGRTYRHAPIQVVGPSKLYYQRLLSNFRDINLLFEKGLDISNDLQTNIFEALGDLNGISSAELLNSENDNSSENNSSVVILFTPKDQGKYLFTSDAGPESLDKIIKNYDVKDIHWLCVPHHGSRKSLTTKIIQYLNPKIAFISADGSKNFPHKCVIAELRKIGCKPYSTHHSGNLLYRHEMPSRSGYTYF
;
A
#
# COMPACT_ATOMS: atom_id res chain seq x y z
N MET A 1 26.04 5.00 -7.38
CA MET A 1 26.72 3.70 -7.15
C MET A 1 26.71 3.29 -5.68
N ASN A 2 27.14 4.15 -4.73
CA ASN A 2 27.18 3.79 -3.29
C ASN A 2 25.85 3.29 -2.70
N PHE A 3 24.73 3.97 -2.98
CA PHE A 3 23.42 3.59 -2.44
C PHE A 3 22.94 2.19 -2.89
N LEU A 4 23.24 1.78 -4.13
CA LEU A 4 22.87 0.45 -4.61
C LEU A 4 23.68 -0.64 -3.90
N CYS A 5 24.99 -0.43 -3.75
CA CYS A 5 25.87 -1.34 -3.03
C CYS A 5 25.48 -1.47 -1.55
N GLU A 6 25.11 -0.36 -0.89
CA GLU A 6 24.62 -0.37 0.48
C GLU A 6 23.35 -1.20 0.64
N ASN A 7 22.36 -1.04 -0.25
CA ASN A 7 21.13 -1.82 -0.21
C ASN A 7 21.38 -3.31 -0.43
N LEU A 8 22.28 -3.67 -1.35
CA LEU A 8 22.66 -5.07 -1.58
C LEU A 8 23.36 -5.67 -0.35
N ASN A 9 24.27 -4.92 0.28
CA ASN A 9 24.94 -5.35 1.51
C ASN A 9 23.97 -5.53 2.67
N GLN A 10 22.97 -4.65 2.81
CA GLN A 10 21.93 -4.77 3.82
C GLN A 10 21.06 -6.02 3.58
N ALA A 11 20.67 -6.27 2.33
CA ALA A 11 19.92 -7.48 1.95
C ALA A 11 20.71 -8.75 2.28
N GLU A 12 21.99 -8.82 1.90
CA GLU A 12 22.86 -9.96 2.21
C GLU A 12 23.01 -10.15 3.73
N THR A 13 23.19 -9.06 4.47
CA THR A 13 23.29 -9.08 5.94
C THR A 13 22.02 -9.63 6.59
N LEU A 14 20.83 -9.24 6.08
CA LEU A 14 19.56 -9.76 6.54
C LEU A 14 19.45 -11.27 6.27
N LEU A 15 19.79 -11.72 5.06
CA LEU A 15 19.73 -13.14 4.68
C LEU A 15 20.66 -13.99 5.55
N LYS A 16 21.90 -13.53 5.80
CA LYS A 16 22.83 -14.19 6.73
C LYS A 16 22.26 -14.32 8.15
N LYS A 17 21.58 -13.27 8.65
CA LYS A 17 20.91 -13.34 9.97
C LYS A 17 19.76 -14.33 9.97
N ILE A 18 18.94 -14.37 8.93
CA ILE A 18 17.83 -15.33 8.78
C ILE A 18 18.37 -16.76 8.80
N ASP A 19 19.38 -17.05 7.97
CA ASP A 19 19.99 -18.38 7.85
C ASP A 19 20.67 -18.79 9.16
N LYS A 20 21.42 -17.89 9.81
CA LYS A 20 22.06 -18.14 11.12
C LYS A 20 21.06 -18.52 12.21
N ASN A 21 19.86 -17.96 12.18
CA ASN A 21 18.80 -18.27 13.14
C ASN A 21 17.89 -19.43 12.71
N GLY A 22 18.20 -20.11 11.60
CA GLY A 22 17.40 -21.23 11.11
C GLY A 22 15.97 -20.85 10.71
N ILE A 23 15.74 -19.58 10.36
CA ILE A 23 14.40 -19.10 9.98
C ILE A 23 14.12 -19.54 8.54
N PRO A 24 13.08 -20.37 8.30
CA PRO A 24 12.78 -20.86 6.97
C PRO A 24 12.34 -19.71 6.05
N ARG A 25 13.00 -19.60 4.89
CA ARG A 25 12.62 -18.66 3.82
C ARG A 25 11.66 -19.32 2.86
N SER A 26 10.71 -18.54 2.38
CA SER A 26 9.65 -19.04 1.51
C SER A 26 8.91 -17.87 0.89
N GLU A 27 8.50 -18.02 -0.37
CA GLU A 27 7.91 -16.92 -1.12
C GLU A 27 6.48 -16.62 -0.61
N PRO A 28 6.13 -15.34 -0.43
CA PRO A 28 4.81 -14.92 0.00
C PRO A 28 3.91 -14.72 -1.23
N PHE A 29 3.55 -15.80 -1.93
CA PHE A 29 2.60 -15.72 -3.04
C PHE A 29 1.14 -15.92 -2.57
N ALA A 30 0.22 -15.39 -3.37
CA ALA A 30 -1.22 -15.49 -3.13
C ALA A 30 -1.67 -16.94 -2.88
N GLY A 31 -2.57 -17.11 -1.90
CA GLY A 31 -3.11 -18.40 -1.46
C GLY A 31 -2.41 -18.95 -0.20
N ARG A 32 -1.26 -18.37 0.17
CA ARG A 32 -0.53 -18.79 1.37
C ARG A 32 -1.25 -18.38 2.65
N THR A 33 -1.39 -19.33 3.57
CA THR A 33 -1.95 -19.10 4.91
C THR A 33 -0.95 -19.48 6.00
N TYR A 34 -1.14 -18.96 7.20
CA TYR A 34 -0.26 -19.23 8.34
C TYR A 34 -1.05 -19.94 9.45
N ARG A 35 -0.52 -21.05 9.98
CA ARG A 35 -1.23 -21.89 10.96
C ARG A 35 -1.49 -21.19 12.30
N HIS A 36 -0.61 -20.27 12.67
CA HIS A 36 -0.60 -19.64 14.00
C HIS A 36 -1.09 -18.18 14.00
N ALA A 37 -1.54 -17.67 12.85
CA ALA A 37 -2.09 -16.33 12.73
C ALA A 37 -3.15 -16.33 11.62
N PRO A 38 -4.30 -15.65 11.80
CA PRO A 38 -5.36 -15.60 10.79
C PRO A 38 -4.99 -14.64 9.64
N ILE A 39 -3.86 -14.94 8.99
CA ILE A 39 -3.20 -14.18 7.94
C ILE A 39 -3.23 -15.01 6.67
N GLN A 40 -3.63 -14.38 5.57
CA GLN A 40 -3.55 -14.91 4.22
C GLN A 40 -2.84 -13.92 3.32
N VAL A 41 -1.93 -14.41 2.48
CA VAL A 41 -1.40 -13.62 1.37
C VAL A 41 -2.40 -13.70 0.22
N VAL A 42 -2.87 -12.55 -0.26
CA VAL A 42 -3.89 -12.46 -1.33
C VAL A 42 -3.31 -11.94 -2.64
N GLY A 43 -2.10 -11.39 -2.63
CA GLY A 43 -1.38 -10.96 -3.83
C GLY A 43 0.12 -10.81 -3.60
N PRO A 44 0.95 -10.87 -4.65
CA PRO A 44 0.61 -11.26 -6.02
C PRO A 44 0.54 -12.79 -6.17
N SER A 45 -0.11 -13.30 -7.22
CA SER A 45 0.06 -14.70 -7.60
C SER A 45 1.45 -14.94 -8.18
N LYS A 46 1.99 -16.17 -8.05
CA LYS A 46 3.32 -16.51 -8.58
C LYS A 46 3.45 -16.22 -10.07
N LEU A 47 2.44 -16.61 -10.86
CA LEU A 47 2.43 -16.37 -12.31
C LEU A 47 2.39 -14.88 -12.65
N TYR A 48 1.59 -14.09 -11.92
CA TYR A 48 1.54 -12.65 -12.13
C TYR A 48 2.88 -12.00 -11.79
N TYR A 49 3.44 -12.33 -10.62
CA TYR A 49 4.76 -11.85 -10.21
C TYR A 49 5.84 -12.17 -11.26
N GLN A 50 5.88 -13.39 -11.76
CA GLN A 50 6.84 -13.79 -12.80
C GLN A 50 6.70 -13.00 -14.11
N ARG A 51 5.47 -12.59 -14.47
CA ARG A 51 5.24 -11.72 -15.64
C ARG A 51 5.72 -10.30 -15.41
N LEU A 52 5.67 -9.81 -14.18
CA LEU A 52 6.18 -8.49 -13.84
C LEU A 52 7.71 -8.43 -13.89
N LEU A 53 8.40 -9.55 -13.61
CA LEU A 53 9.88 -9.59 -13.56
C LEU A 53 10.57 -9.13 -14.84
N SER A 54 9.97 -9.33 -16.02
CA SER A 54 10.57 -8.86 -17.29
C SER A 54 10.66 -7.33 -17.38
N ASN A 55 9.85 -6.64 -16.59
CA ASN A 55 9.72 -5.19 -16.59
C ASN A 55 10.27 -4.57 -15.29
N PHE A 56 10.84 -5.39 -14.40
CA PHE A 56 11.53 -4.88 -13.21
C PHE A 56 12.79 -4.13 -13.65
N ARG A 57 12.86 -2.84 -13.32
CA ARG A 57 14.03 -1.98 -13.49
C ARG A 57 14.68 -2.07 -14.87
N ASP A 58 13.95 -1.58 -15.87
CA ASP A 58 14.62 -0.85 -16.95
C ASP A 58 15.45 0.27 -16.30
N ILE A 59 16.77 0.25 -16.50
CA ILE A 59 17.69 1.25 -15.95
C ILE A 59 17.28 2.66 -16.37
N ASN A 60 16.65 2.82 -17.54
CA ASN A 60 16.14 4.10 -18.02
C ASN A 60 15.01 4.63 -17.13
N LEU A 61 14.15 3.76 -16.60
CA LEU A 61 13.05 4.12 -15.70
C LEU A 61 13.56 4.63 -14.34
N LEU A 62 14.74 4.18 -13.90
CA LEU A 62 15.41 4.69 -12.69
C LEU A 62 15.97 6.11 -12.91
N PHE A 63 16.42 6.44 -14.13
CA PHE A 63 16.81 7.80 -14.48
C PHE A 63 15.60 8.74 -14.56
N GLU A 64 14.46 8.28 -15.07
CA GLU A 64 13.20 9.04 -15.07
C GLU A 64 12.65 9.25 -13.65
N LYS A 65 12.60 8.20 -12.82
CA LYS A 65 12.12 8.27 -11.43
C LYS A 65 13.07 9.00 -10.47
N GLY A 66 14.37 9.09 -10.80
CA GLY A 66 15.37 9.81 -10.00
C GLY A 66 15.22 11.35 -10.02
N LEU A 67 14.34 11.89 -10.89
CA LEU A 67 14.04 13.32 -11.05
C LEU A 67 12.72 13.75 -10.36
N ASP A 68 12.26 12.95 -9.39
CA ASP A 68 10.92 12.98 -8.79
C ASP A 68 10.52 14.27 -8.05
N ILE A 69 11.42 15.25 -7.88
CA ILE A 69 11.07 16.58 -7.37
C ILE A 69 10.11 17.30 -8.34
N SER A 70 10.21 17.01 -9.65
CA SER A 70 9.39 17.63 -10.69
C SER A 70 7.95 17.09 -10.76
N ASN A 71 7.74 15.80 -10.45
CA ASN A 71 6.43 15.15 -10.51
C ASN A 71 5.49 15.59 -9.38
N ASP A 72 6.04 15.92 -8.21
CA ASP A 72 5.26 16.33 -7.05
C ASP A 72 4.68 17.74 -7.24
N LEU A 73 5.48 18.67 -7.77
CA LEU A 73 5.01 20.00 -8.13
C LEU A 73 3.96 19.94 -9.25
N GLN A 74 4.17 19.09 -10.26
CA GLN A 74 3.20 18.84 -11.32
C GLN A 74 1.89 18.25 -10.77
N THR A 75 1.96 17.33 -9.81
CA THR A 75 0.76 16.74 -9.22
C THR A 75 -0.03 17.75 -8.39
N ASN A 76 0.64 18.63 -7.65
CA ASN A 76 -0.03 19.73 -6.95
C ASN A 76 -0.70 20.71 -7.89
N ILE A 77 0.01 21.13 -8.94
CA ILE A 77 -0.54 22.00 -9.98
C ILE A 77 -1.75 21.31 -10.61
N PHE A 78 -1.66 20.01 -10.87
CA PHE A 78 -2.76 19.23 -11.43
C PHE A 78 -3.98 19.16 -10.51
N GLU A 79 -3.82 18.90 -9.21
CA GLU A 79 -4.94 18.91 -8.26
C GLU A 79 -5.54 20.32 -8.11
N ALA A 80 -4.70 21.35 -7.99
CA ALA A 80 -5.17 22.73 -7.84
C ALA A 80 -5.87 23.24 -9.11
N LEU A 81 -5.35 22.92 -10.30
CA LEU A 81 -6.02 23.20 -11.57
C LEU A 81 -7.29 22.38 -11.72
N GLY A 82 -7.32 21.15 -11.22
CA GLY A 82 -8.53 20.34 -11.16
C GLY A 82 -9.62 21.03 -10.37
N ASP A 83 -9.30 21.47 -9.15
CA ASP A 83 -10.23 22.21 -8.28
C ASP A 83 -10.71 23.51 -8.97
N LEU A 84 -9.81 24.27 -9.60
CA LEU A 84 -10.15 25.52 -10.31
C LEU A 84 -11.04 25.29 -11.55
N ASN A 85 -10.83 24.18 -12.26
CA ASN A 85 -11.60 23.83 -13.46
C ASN A 85 -12.85 23.01 -13.13
N GLY A 86 -13.16 22.77 -11.85
CA GLY A 86 -14.32 22.00 -11.43
C GLY A 86 -14.21 20.49 -11.71
N ILE A 87 -13.00 19.97 -11.91
CA ILE A 87 -12.74 18.53 -12.03
C ILE A 87 -13.00 17.88 -10.66
N SER A 88 -13.81 16.84 -10.65
CA SER A 88 -14.15 16.13 -9.41
C SER A 88 -12.96 15.31 -8.88
N SER A 89 -12.93 15.07 -7.57
CA SER A 89 -11.96 14.16 -6.94
C SER A 89 -11.98 12.74 -7.54
N ALA A 90 -13.13 12.29 -8.03
CA ALA A 90 -13.30 11.01 -8.70
C ALA A 90 -12.58 10.98 -10.07
N GLU A 91 -12.70 12.06 -10.85
CA GLU A 91 -12.01 12.20 -12.13
C GLU A 91 -10.50 12.31 -11.93
N LEU A 92 -10.05 13.09 -10.94
CA LEU A 92 -8.62 13.19 -10.58
C LEU A 92 -8.04 11.82 -10.17
N LEU A 93 -8.75 11.07 -9.34
CA LEU A 93 -8.31 9.76 -8.88
C LEU A 93 -8.27 8.72 -10.02
N ASN A 94 -9.22 8.78 -10.95
CA ASN A 94 -9.28 7.85 -12.09
C ASN A 94 -8.43 8.32 -13.30
N SER A 95 -7.74 9.45 -13.21
CA SER A 95 -7.01 10.05 -14.34
C SER A 95 -5.76 9.26 -14.75
N GLU A 96 -5.12 8.59 -13.80
CA GLU A 96 -3.86 7.89 -14.02
C GLU A 96 -3.66 6.80 -12.96
N ASN A 97 -3.13 5.65 -13.35
CA ASN A 97 -2.84 4.54 -12.46
C ASN A 97 -1.33 4.29 -12.36
N ASP A 98 -0.89 3.80 -11.20
CA ASP A 98 0.47 3.31 -11.01
C ASP A 98 0.63 1.95 -11.71
N ASN A 99 1.40 1.97 -12.80
CA ASN A 99 1.71 0.80 -13.62
C ASN A 99 3.11 0.23 -13.33
N SER A 100 3.78 0.67 -12.26
CA SER A 100 5.10 0.17 -11.88
C SER A 100 5.04 -1.31 -11.54
N SER A 101 5.87 -2.10 -12.21
CA SER A 101 5.94 -3.54 -11.97
C SER A 101 6.43 -3.85 -10.55
N GLU A 102 7.31 -3.02 -10.01
CA GLU A 102 7.78 -3.09 -8.63
C GLU A 102 6.63 -2.90 -7.64
N ASN A 103 5.84 -1.83 -7.80
CA ASN A 103 4.70 -1.56 -6.92
C ASN A 103 3.61 -2.62 -7.05
N ASN A 104 3.30 -3.05 -8.28
CA ASN A 104 2.34 -4.13 -8.52
C ASN A 104 2.80 -5.52 -8.03
N SER A 105 4.09 -5.68 -7.74
CA SER A 105 4.63 -6.88 -7.09
C SER A 105 4.50 -6.91 -5.58
N SER A 106 3.99 -5.83 -4.98
CA SER A 106 3.73 -5.70 -3.54
C SER A 106 2.95 -6.90 -3.00
N VAL A 107 3.43 -7.43 -1.88
CA VAL A 107 2.73 -8.48 -1.13
C VAL A 107 1.54 -7.86 -0.44
N VAL A 108 0.34 -8.36 -0.74
CA VAL A 108 -0.91 -7.92 -0.11
C VAL A 108 -1.37 -8.98 0.88
N ILE A 109 -1.61 -8.55 2.11
CA ILE A 109 -1.97 -9.42 3.23
C ILE A 109 -3.39 -9.11 3.67
N LEU A 110 -4.22 -10.15 3.78
CA LEU A 110 -5.51 -10.13 4.43
C LEU A 110 -5.39 -10.76 5.82
N PHE A 111 -5.68 -10.00 6.85
CA PHE A 111 -5.76 -10.45 8.23
C PHE A 111 -7.22 -10.44 8.68
N THR A 112 -7.72 -11.58 9.14
CA THR A 112 -9.14 -11.75 9.53
C THR A 112 -9.23 -12.29 10.95
N PRO A 113 -8.94 -11.46 11.96
CA PRO A 113 -9.11 -11.84 13.36
C PRO A 113 -10.58 -12.17 13.65
N LYS A 114 -10.77 -13.13 14.56
CA LYS A 114 -12.09 -13.56 14.98
C LYS A 114 -12.91 -12.36 15.49
N ASP A 115 -14.14 -12.23 15.02
CA ASP A 115 -15.13 -11.25 15.46
C ASP A 115 -14.76 -9.77 15.27
N GLN A 116 -13.74 -9.45 14.45
CA GLN A 116 -13.20 -8.09 14.29
C GLN A 116 -13.18 -7.56 12.84
N GLY A 117 -13.62 -8.38 11.87
CA GLY A 117 -13.67 -8.01 10.45
C GLY A 117 -12.33 -8.18 9.71
N LYS A 118 -12.27 -7.66 8.48
CA LYS A 118 -11.14 -7.83 7.55
C LYS A 118 -10.18 -6.65 7.59
N TYR A 119 -8.90 -6.93 7.73
CA TYR A 119 -7.80 -5.96 7.72
C TYR A 119 -6.96 -6.20 6.47
N LEU A 120 -6.85 -5.21 5.59
CA LEU A 120 -6.14 -5.34 4.32
C LEU A 120 -4.88 -4.46 4.34
N PHE A 121 -3.73 -5.10 4.20
CA PHE A 121 -2.43 -4.44 4.11
C PHE A 121 -1.94 -4.52 2.66
N THR A 122 -1.92 -3.39 1.96
CA THR A 122 -1.69 -3.36 0.51
C THR A 122 -0.24 -3.06 0.12
N SER A 123 0.62 -2.65 1.07
CA SER A 123 1.93 -2.06 0.76
C SER A 123 1.79 -0.99 -0.33
N ASP A 124 2.49 -1.08 -1.45
CA ASP A 124 2.39 -0.11 -2.54
C ASP A 124 1.65 -0.66 -3.76
N ALA A 125 0.81 -1.69 -3.58
CA ALA A 125 0.06 -2.31 -4.67
C ALA A 125 -0.78 -1.26 -5.43
N GLY A 126 -0.57 -1.20 -6.75
CA GLY A 126 -1.34 -0.34 -7.64
C GLY A 126 -2.70 -0.95 -8.05
N PRO A 127 -3.51 -0.19 -8.81
CA PRO A 127 -4.85 -0.62 -9.22
C PRO A 127 -4.88 -1.94 -9.97
N GLU A 128 -3.90 -2.22 -10.83
CA GLU A 128 -3.85 -3.47 -11.61
C GLU A 128 -3.72 -4.71 -10.70
N SER A 129 -2.87 -4.62 -9.68
CA SER A 129 -2.68 -5.71 -8.70
C SER A 129 -3.92 -5.90 -7.84
N LEU A 130 -4.52 -4.79 -7.36
CA LEU A 130 -5.74 -4.80 -6.55
C LEU A 130 -6.94 -5.36 -7.30
N ASP A 131 -7.11 -5.03 -8.59
CA ASP A 131 -8.17 -5.60 -9.43
C ASP A 131 -8.06 -7.12 -9.56
N LYS A 132 -6.84 -7.66 -9.64
CA LYS A 132 -6.63 -9.11 -9.63
C LYS A 132 -6.98 -9.73 -8.28
N ILE A 133 -6.69 -9.05 -7.18
CA ILE A 133 -7.01 -9.52 -5.83
C ILE A 133 -8.53 -9.54 -5.64
N ILE A 134 -9.22 -8.44 -5.99
CA ILE A 134 -10.67 -8.29 -5.91
C ILE A 134 -11.42 -9.41 -6.64
N LYS A 135 -10.89 -9.87 -7.79
CA LYS A 135 -11.48 -10.96 -8.57
C LYS A 135 -11.32 -12.35 -7.95
N ASN A 136 -10.31 -12.55 -7.11
CA ASN A 136 -9.91 -13.88 -6.63
C ASN A 136 -10.12 -14.09 -5.12
N TYR A 137 -10.31 -13.01 -4.35
CA TYR A 137 -10.42 -13.06 -2.89
C TYR A 137 -11.58 -12.20 -2.41
N ASP A 138 -12.24 -12.63 -1.32
CA ASP A 138 -13.29 -11.85 -0.67
C ASP A 138 -12.68 -10.70 0.15
N VAL A 139 -12.41 -9.59 -0.52
CA VAL A 139 -11.87 -8.36 0.09
C VAL A 139 -12.86 -7.19 0.10
N LYS A 140 -14.17 -7.46 0.01
CA LYS A 140 -15.21 -6.45 0.22
C LYS A 140 -15.40 -6.12 1.70
N ASP A 141 -16.01 -4.99 2.03
CA ASP A 141 -16.39 -4.60 3.40
C ASP A 141 -15.22 -4.68 4.39
N ILE A 142 -14.10 -4.07 4.02
CA ILE A 142 -12.88 -4.02 4.82
C ILE A 142 -13.15 -3.22 6.10
N HIS A 143 -12.80 -3.78 7.26
CA HIS A 143 -12.88 -3.04 8.52
C HIS A 143 -11.77 -1.99 8.60
N TRP A 144 -10.57 -2.38 8.14
CA TRP A 144 -9.36 -1.59 8.29
C TRP A 144 -8.47 -1.74 7.04
N LEU A 145 -8.17 -0.64 6.36
CA LEU A 145 -7.34 -0.60 5.17
C LEU A 145 -6.03 0.15 5.44
N CYS A 146 -4.89 -0.47 5.18
CA CYS A 146 -3.65 0.29 4.93
C CYS A 146 -3.73 0.80 3.49
N VAL A 147 -3.77 2.12 3.30
CA VAL A 147 -3.91 2.72 1.97
C VAL A 147 -2.59 2.58 1.21
N PRO A 148 -2.59 2.13 -0.06
CA PRO A 148 -1.36 1.87 -0.77
C PRO A 148 -0.57 3.12 -1.14
N HIS A 149 0.76 2.98 -1.20
CA HIS A 149 1.69 3.96 -1.74
C HIS A 149 1.49 5.35 -1.13
N HIS A 150 1.47 5.41 0.21
CA HIS A 150 1.33 6.63 1.00
C HIS A 150 0.04 7.44 0.74
N GLY A 151 -0.95 6.88 0.06
CA GLY A 151 -2.14 7.62 -0.38
C GLY A 151 -1.90 8.44 -1.65
N SER A 152 -1.08 7.92 -2.57
CA SER A 152 -0.94 8.47 -3.91
C SER A 152 -2.25 8.40 -4.69
N ARG A 153 -2.52 9.43 -5.49
CA ARG A 153 -3.69 9.47 -6.41
C ARG A 153 -3.67 8.37 -7.45
N LYS A 154 -2.51 7.77 -7.71
CA LYS A 154 -2.33 6.71 -8.71
C LYS A 154 -2.49 5.30 -8.13
N SER A 155 -2.60 5.15 -6.80
CA SER A 155 -2.58 3.84 -6.15
C SER A 155 -3.96 3.18 -6.01
N LEU A 156 -5.03 3.95 -6.09
CA LEU A 156 -6.42 3.49 -5.99
C LEU A 156 -7.27 4.12 -7.08
N THR A 157 -8.37 3.45 -7.40
CA THR A 157 -9.45 4.02 -8.22
C THR A 157 -10.74 4.10 -7.40
N THR A 158 -11.68 4.92 -7.85
CA THR A 158 -13.02 5.00 -7.24
C THR A 158 -13.71 3.63 -7.16
N LYS A 159 -13.59 2.80 -8.21
CA LYS A 159 -14.15 1.44 -8.25
C LYS A 159 -13.54 0.53 -7.18
N ILE A 160 -12.22 0.60 -7.00
CA ILE A 160 -11.52 -0.16 -5.95
C ILE A 160 -11.97 0.32 -4.56
N ILE A 161 -12.02 1.63 -4.33
CA ILE A 161 -12.48 2.21 -3.05
C ILE A 161 -13.90 1.73 -2.72
N GLN A 162 -14.81 1.81 -3.69
CA GLN A 162 -16.20 1.38 -3.54
C GLN A 162 -16.32 -0.13 -3.28
N TYR A 163 -15.53 -0.95 -3.97
CA TYR A 163 -15.56 -2.41 -3.76
C TYR A 163 -15.00 -2.81 -2.39
N LEU A 164 -13.84 -2.26 -2.02
CA LEU A 164 -13.21 -2.54 -0.73
C LEU A 164 -14.08 -2.03 0.44
N ASN A 165 -14.79 -0.91 0.23
CA ASN A 165 -15.70 -0.29 1.19
C ASN A 165 -15.12 -0.21 2.62
N PRO A 166 -13.91 0.37 2.82
CA PRO A 166 -13.25 0.37 4.12
C PRO A 166 -13.99 1.23 5.16
N LYS A 167 -14.16 0.73 6.39
CA LYS A 167 -14.67 1.54 7.51
C LYS A 167 -13.63 2.54 8.01
N ILE A 168 -12.38 2.09 8.13
CA ILE A 168 -11.24 2.90 8.57
C ILE A 168 -10.09 2.72 7.58
N ALA A 169 -9.40 3.81 7.25
CA ALA A 169 -8.24 3.81 6.38
C ALA A 169 -7.04 4.47 7.08
N PHE A 170 -5.89 3.81 7.08
CA PHE A 170 -4.64 4.34 7.61
C PHE A 170 -3.67 4.61 6.47
N ILE A 171 -3.08 5.81 6.48
CA ILE A 171 -2.21 6.30 5.44
C ILE A 171 -0.85 6.63 6.06
N SER A 172 0.16 5.82 5.77
CA SER A 172 1.53 6.12 6.17
C SER A 172 2.09 7.19 5.24
N ALA A 173 2.16 8.42 5.70
CA ALA A 173 2.75 9.54 4.96
C ALA A 173 3.50 10.45 5.93
N ASP A 174 4.63 11.01 5.50
CA ASP A 174 5.40 11.99 6.27
C ASP A 174 5.01 13.44 5.92
N GLY A 175 4.12 13.63 4.93
CA GLY A 175 3.75 14.94 4.39
C GLY A 175 4.67 15.44 3.30
N SER A 176 5.78 14.75 3.05
CA SER A 176 6.58 14.99 1.87
C SER A 176 5.79 14.62 0.62
N LYS A 177 6.13 15.23 -0.51
CA LYS A 177 5.48 14.99 -1.81
C LYS A 177 3.96 15.20 -1.81
N ASN A 178 3.42 15.89 -0.79
CA ASN A 178 2.00 16.15 -0.60
C ASN A 178 1.15 14.89 -0.42
N PHE A 179 1.76 13.79 -0.01
CA PHE A 179 1.01 12.63 0.44
C PHE A 179 0.40 12.86 1.83
N PRO A 180 -0.81 12.34 2.09
CA PRO A 180 -1.74 11.75 1.12
C PRO A 180 -2.39 12.80 0.21
N HIS A 181 -2.62 12.44 -1.05
CA HIS A 181 -3.32 13.31 -2.00
C HIS A 181 -4.78 13.55 -1.59
N LYS A 182 -5.27 14.78 -1.81
CA LYS A 182 -6.58 15.20 -1.32
C LYS A 182 -7.72 14.43 -1.97
N CYS A 183 -7.59 14.08 -3.25
CA CYS A 183 -8.58 13.31 -3.97
C CYS A 183 -8.82 11.92 -3.34
N VAL A 184 -7.76 11.24 -2.87
CA VAL A 184 -7.85 9.95 -2.19
C VAL A 184 -8.65 10.08 -0.89
N ILE A 185 -8.33 11.10 -0.08
CA ILE A 185 -9.04 11.37 1.19
C ILE A 185 -10.52 11.68 0.91
N ALA A 186 -10.80 12.48 -0.12
CA ALA A 186 -12.15 12.86 -0.49
C ALA A 186 -12.99 11.64 -0.90
N GLU A 187 -12.47 10.76 -1.77
CA GLU A 187 -13.19 9.56 -2.21
C GLU A 187 -13.40 8.54 -1.09
N LEU A 188 -12.43 8.38 -0.18
CA LEU A 188 -12.62 7.57 1.03
C LEU A 188 -13.75 8.14 1.90
N ARG A 189 -13.77 9.46 2.14
CA ARG A 189 -14.83 10.10 2.95
C ARG A 189 -16.21 9.97 2.32
N LYS A 190 -16.31 10.00 0.98
CA LYS A 190 -17.60 9.88 0.26
C LYS A 190 -18.32 8.55 0.53
N ILE A 191 -17.59 7.47 0.77
CA ILE A 191 -18.18 6.16 1.12
C ILE A 191 -18.37 5.98 2.64
N GLY A 192 -18.16 7.04 3.44
CA GLY A 192 -18.26 6.97 4.91
C GLY A 192 -17.03 6.42 5.62
N CYS A 193 -15.90 6.22 4.91
CA CYS A 193 -14.64 5.79 5.52
C CYS A 193 -14.04 6.90 6.41
N LYS A 194 -13.34 6.50 7.48
CA LYS A 194 -12.56 7.40 8.35
C LYS A 194 -11.06 7.29 8.01
N PRO A 195 -10.50 8.20 7.20
CA PRO A 195 -9.06 8.21 6.90
C PRO A 195 -8.26 8.88 8.03
N TYR A 196 -7.15 8.24 8.40
CA TYR A 196 -6.12 8.74 9.32
C TYR A 196 -4.76 8.72 8.62
N SER A 197 -3.93 9.73 8.86
CA SER A 197 -2.59 9.82 8.26
C SER A 197 -1.55 10.13 9.32
N THR A 198 -0.39 9.49 9.25
CA THR A 198 0.74 9.80 10.14
C THR A 198 1.28 11.21 9.93
N HIS A 199 1.05 11.83 8.76
CA HIS A 199 1.43 13.22 8.50
C HIS A 199 0.69 14.19 9.44
N HIS A 200 -0.61 13.98 9.62
CA HIS A 200 -1.45 14.86 10.44
C HIS A 200 -1.56 14.39 11.89
N SER A 201 -1.55 13.07 12.13
CA SER A 201 -1.82 12.48 13.44
C SER A 201 -0.57 11.96 14.16
N GLY A 202 0.61 12.04 13.54
CA GLY A 202 1.84 11.52 14.10
C GLY A 202 1.80 9.99 14.27
N ASN A 203 2.15 9.51 15.46
CA ASN A 203 2.12 8.08 15.76
C ASN A 203 0.68 7.59 15.95
N LEU A 204 0.28 6.62 15.12
CA LEU A 204 -1.04 6.01 15.16
C LEU A 204 -0.97 4.63 15.82
N LEU A 205 -1.82 4.40 16.83
CA LEU A 205 -1.96 3.11 17.50
C LEU A 205 -3.40 2.62 17.38
N TYR A 206 -3.58 1.42 16.82
CA TYR A 206 -4.83 0.69 16.87
C TYR A 206 -4.65 -0.55 17.76
N ARG A 207 -5.54 -0.72 18.73
CA ARG A 207 -5.57 -1.91 19.61
C ARG A 207 -7.01 -2.39 19.79
N HIS A 208 -7.16 -3.70 19.98
CA HIS A 208 -8.43 -4.31 20.35
C HIS A 208 -8.16 -5.44 21.34
N GLU A 209 -8.68 -5.32 22.57
CA GLU A 209 -8.63 -6.34 23.63
C GLU A 209 -7.26 -6.98 23.88
N MET A 210 -6.18 -6.25 23.64
CA MET A 210 -4.83 -6.73 23.90
C MET A 210 -4.44 -6.47 25.36
N PRO A 211 -3.92 -7.47 26.09
CA PRO A 211 -3.43 -7.28 27.45
C PRO A 211 -2.25 -6.31 27.47
N SER A 212 -2.10 -5.61 28.59
CA SER A 212 -0.92 -4.79 28.85
C SER A 212 0.34 -5.67 28.77
N ARG A 213 1.32 -5.24 27.98
CA ARG A 213 2.61 -5.88 27.82
C ARG A 213 3.61 -5.16 28.73
N SER A 214 4.25 -5.92 29.61
CA SER A 214 5.29 -5.39 30.50
C SER A 214 6.35 -4.63 29.70
N GLY A 215 6.73 -3.43 30.16
CA GLY A 215 7.69 -2.55 29.49
C GLY A 215 7.12 -1.59 28.44
N TYR A 216 5.80 -1.51 28.26
CA TYR A 216 5.15 -0.59 27.33
C TYR A 216 4.15 0.32 28.04
N THR A 217 4.16 1.61 27.71
CA THR A 217 3.18 2.60 28.22
C THR A 217 2.00 2.69 27.25
N TYR A 218 0.79 2.70 27.79
CA TYR A 218 -0.47 2.70 27.04
C TYR A 218 -1.24 4.00 27.28
N PHE A 219 -1.89 4.53 26.23
CA PHE A 219 -2.89 5.60 26.29
C PHE A 219 -4.27 5.02 25.97
#